data_AF-A0A1G4ED15-F1
#
_entry.id   AF-A0A1G4ED15-F1
#
_cell.length_a   1.000
_cell.length_b   1.000
_cell.length_c   1.000
_cell.angle_alpha   90.00
_cell.angle_beta   90.00
_cell.angle_gamma   90.00
#
_symmetry.space_group_name_H-M   'P 1'
#
loop_
_entity.id
_entity.type
_entity.pdbx_description
1 polymer ?
#
loop_
_entity_poly.entity_id
_entity_poly.type
_entity_poly.pdbx_seq_one_letter_code
_entity_poly.pdbx_strand_id
1 'polypeptide(L)'
;MIKVQSSESHGIDVCNEHIEEINDKIFEKFENLDSLYDMFYKFTNTQEKMGDTKCDLGKRCSEKYINLIKLCNPVSHIGFCKALDKFKDTYNNHMNDGPECFTPVYSWLHSILRKKSKIRNDLYEESRNLKNNDNIKKNNSKNSPLNIQYHSSENS
;
A
#
# COMPACT_ATOMS: atom_id res chain seq x y z
N MET A 1 16.49 18.55 -40.24
CA MET A 1 16.90 19.78 -39.50
C MET A 1 15.71 20.73 -39.53
N ILE A 2 14.83 20.65 -38.54
CA ILE A 2 13.62 21.49 -38.51
C ILE A 2 13.98 22.73 -37.68
N LYS A 3 14.09 23.88 -38.34
CA LYS A 3 14.13 25.18 -37.66
C LYS A 3 12.69 25.60 -37.37
N VAL A 4 12.32 25.61 -36.10
CA VAL A 4 11.10 26.29 -35.65
C VAL A 4 11.52 27.72 -35.29
N GLN A 5 11.08 28.69 -36.10
CA GLN A 5 11.07 30.09 -35.70
C GLN A 5 9.92 30.29 -34.72
N SER A 6 10.25 30.52 -33.45
CA SER A 6 9.31 30.98 -32.44
C SER A 6 9.19 32.49 -32.57
N SER A 7 8.01 32.97 -32.96
CA SER A 7 7.62 34.36 -32.85
C SER A 7 7.62 34.76 -31.37
N GLU A 8 8.25 35.88 -31.04
CA GLU A 8 8.28 36.47 -29.69
C GLU A 8 6.86 36.79 -29.19
N SER A 9 6.24 35.79 -28.56
CA SER A 9 5.15 35.97 -27.63
C SER A 9 5.77 36.29 -26.28
N HIS A 10 5.55 37.51 -25.77
CA HIS A 10 5.75 37.88 -24.36
C HIS A 10 4.71 37.14 -23.46
N GLY A 11 4.58 35.83 -23.66
CA GLY A 11 3.97 34.95 -22.68
C GLY A 11 5.07 34.62 -21.69
N ILE A 12 4.86 34.95 -20.42
CA ILE A 12 5.61 34.32 -19.33
C ILE A 12 5.43 32.83 -19.56
N ASP A 13 6.48 32.14 -19.99
CA ASP A 13 6.43 30.71 -20.16
C ASP A 13 6.42 30.11 -18.75
N VAL A 14 5.22 30.00 -18.19
CA VAL A 14 4.94 29.43 -16.86
C VAL A 14 5.51 28.02 -16.75
N CYS A 15 5.81 27.36 -17.87
CA CYS A 15 6.41 26.04 -17.89
C CYS A 15 7.93 26.07 -17.74
N ASN A 16 8.65 27.17 -18.01
CA ASN A 16 10.11 27.20 -17.95
C ASN A 16 10.71 26.91 -16.57
N GLU A 17 9.99 27.19 -15.48
CA GLU A 17 10.43 26.85 -14.11
C GLU A 17 9.98 25.45 -13.66
N HIS A 18 9.20 24.75 -14.48
CA HIS A 18 8.62 23.43 -14.19
C HIS A 18 9.00 22.35 -15.21
N ILE A 19 9.73 22.72 -16.26
CA ILE A 19 10.33 21.78 -17.21
C ILE A 19 11.60 21.22 -16.57
N GLU A 20 11.44 20.13 -15.83
CA GLU A 20 12.59 19.29 -15.49
C GLU A 20 13.12 18.64 -16.76
N GLU A 21 14.42 18.75 -17.01
CA GLU A 21 15.08 18.03 -18.10
C GLU A 21 14.80 16.52 -17.94
N ILE A 22 14.12 15.95 -18.92
CA ILE A 22 13.95 14.49 -19.03
C ILE A 22 15.33 13.92 -19.35
N ASN A 23 16.10 13.61 -18.32
CA ASN A 23 17.34 12.86 -18.47
C ASN A 23 17.03 11.36 -18.66
N ASP A 24 18.03 10.63 -19.16
CA ASP A 24 17.88 9.20 -19.50
C ASP A 24 17.32 8.34 -18.36
N LYS A 25 17.64 8.68 -17.11
CA LYS A 25 17.15 7.93 -15.93
C LYS A 25 15.67 8.19 -15.64
N ILE A 26 15.16 9.37 -15.98
CA ILE A 26 13.73 9.69 -15.91
C ILE A 26 13.02 8.95 -17.04
N PHE A 27 13.57 8.99 -18.25
CA PHE A 27 13.01 8.30 -19.41
C PHE A 27 12.91 6.79 -19.20
N GLU A 28 13.98 6.13 -18.73
CA GLU A 28 14.00 4.69 -18.43
C GLU A 28 12.90 4.28 -17.44
N LYS A 29 12.59 5.14 -16.46
CA LYS A 29 11.50 4.89 -15.50
C LYS A 29 10.13 4.97 -16.15
N PHE A 30 9.94 5.93 -17.05
CA PHE A 30 8.71 6.04 -17.82
C PHE A 30 8.51 4.84 -18.73
N GLU A 31 9.54 4.41 -19.48
CA GLU A 31 9.45 3.20 -20.32
C GLU A 31 9.11 1.95 -19.50
N ASN A 32 9.70 1.83 -18.30
CA ASN A 32 9.40 0.71 -17.42
C ASN A 32 7.96 0.72 -16.90
N LEU A 33 7.42 1.89 -16.58
CA LEU A 33 6.02 2.05 -16.20
C LEU A 33 5.10 1.75 -17.38
N ASP A 34 5.36 2.32 -18.54
CA ASP A 34 4.57 2.12 -19.76
C ASP A 34 4.50 0.64 -20.14
N SER A 35 5.65 -0.04 -20.19
CA SER A 35 5.74 -1.48 -20.44
C SER A 35 4.99 -2.32 -19.40
N LEU A 36 4.95 -1.87 -18.13
CA LEU A 36 4.20 -2.56 -17.08
C LEU A 36 2.69 -2.42 -17.29
N TYR A 37 2.21 -1.21 -17.64
CA TYR A 37 0.80 -0.98 -17.93
C TYR A 37 0.36 -1.68 -19.22
N ASP A 38 1.16 -1.70 -20.27
CA ASP A 38 0.89 -2.46 -21.50
C ASP A 38 0.68 -3.96 -21.21
N MET A 39 1.57 -4.55 -20.41
CA MET A 39 1.42 -5.94 -19.96
C MET A 39 0.14 -6.15 -19.14
N PHE A 40 -0.20 -5.21 -18.27
CA PHE A 40 -1.43 -5.26 -17.49
C PHE A 40 -2.68 -5.15 -18.37
N TYR A 41 -2.71 -4.26 -19.35
CA TYR A 41 -3.83 -4.14 -20.28
C TYR A 41 -4.01 -5.41 -21.11
N LYS A 42 -2.92 -6.03 -21.60
CA LYS A 42 -2.98 -7.32 -22.29
C LYS A 42 -3.51 -8.43 -21.38
N PHE A 43 -3.01 -8.49 -20.15
CA PHE A 43 -3.48 -9.43 -19.14
C PHE A 43 -4.97 -9.25 -18.80
N THR A 44 -5.47 -8.01 -18.74
CA THR A 44 -6.84 -7.72 -18.32
C THR A 44 -7.84 -7.67 -19.48
N ASN A 45 -7.37 -7.63 -20.73
CA ASN A 45 -8.25 -7.59 -21.90
C ASN A 45 -9.05 -8.91 -22.02
N THR A 46 -10.36 -8.78 -22.18
CA THR A 46 -11.33 -9.89 -22.18
C THR A 46 -11.44 -10.60 -23.52
N GLN A 47 -10.77 -10.11 -24.57
CA GLN A 47 -10.81 -10.74 -25.91
C GLN A 47 -9.79 -11.87 -26.11
N GLU A 48 -8.78 -12.00 -25.24
CA GLU A 48 -7.86 -13.14 -25.31
C GLU A 48 -8.46 -14.37 -24.62
N LYS A 49 -8.37 -15.53 -25.30
CA LYS A 49 -8.92 -16.80 -24.81
C LYS A 49 -8.41 -17.08 -23.38
N MET A 50 -9.34 -17.29 -22.45
CA MET A 50 -9.07 -17.84 -21.12
C MET A 50 -8.27 -19.14 -21.28
N GLY A 51 -6.99 -19.09 -20.96
CA GLY A 51 -6.05 -20.20 -21.12
C GLY A 51 -4.71 -19.86 -20.50
N ASP A 52 -3.78 -20.81 -20.52
CA ASP A 52 -2.44 -20.73 -19.91
C ASP A 52 -1.68 -19.44 -20.28
N THR A 53 -1.88 -18.94 -21.51
CA THR A 53 -1.26 -17.70 -22.01
C THR A 53 -1.65 -16.44 -21.23
N LYS A 54 -2.90 -16.34 -20.75
CA LYS A 54 -3.38 -15.18 -19.97
C LYS A 54 -2.79 -15.19 -18.57
N CYS A 55 -2.69 -16.36 -17.95
CA CYS A 55 -2.06 -16.52 -16.64
C CYS A 55 -0.55 -16.32 -16.68
N ASP A 56 0.11 -16.73 -17.76
CA ASP A 56 1.51 -16.43 -17.98
C ASP A 56 1.77 -14.92 -18.12
N LEU A 57 0.89 -14.19 -18.82
CA LEU A 57 0.93 -12.72 -18.87
C LEU A 57 0.76 -12.11 -17.48
N GLY A 58 -0.25 -12.56 -16.72
CA GLY A 58 -0.49 -12.10 -15.36
C GLY A 58 0.71 -12.35 -14.44
N LYS A 59 1.35 -13.51 -14.56
CA LYS A 59 2.58 -13.87 -13.82
C LYS A 59 3.75 -12.95 -14.19
N ARG A 60 4.05 -12.80 -15.49
CA ARG A 60 5.15 -11.94 -15.97
C ARG A 60 4.94 -10.47 -15.60
N CYS A 61 3.71 -9.98 -15.70
CA CYS A 61 3.32 -8.64 -15.25
C CYS A 61 3.63 -8.46 -13.76
N SER A 62 3.24 -9.42 -12.94
CA SER A 62 3.50 -9.41 -11.49
C SER A 62 4.99 -9.46 -11.14
N GLU A 63 5.78 -10.24 -11.88
CA GLU A 63 7.24 -10.35 -11.71
C GLU A 63 7.95 -9.06 -12.10
N LYS A 64 7.54 -8.42 -13.19
CA LYS A 64 8.07 -7.11 -13.59
C LYS A 64 7.79 -6.06 -12.53
N TYR A 65 6.56 -5.98 -12.01
CA TYR A 65 6.22 -5.08 -10.91
C TYR A 65 7.11 -5.31 -9.68
N ILE A 66 7.32 -6.57 -9.26
CA ILE A 66 8.17 -6.92 -8.11
C ILE A 66 9.61 -6.44 -8.33
N ASN A 67 10.12 -6.48 -9.56
CA ASN A 67 11.46 -5.98 -9.84
C ASN A 67 11.53 -4.46 -9.85
N LEU A 68 10.51 -3.77 -10.38
CA LEU A 68 10.46 -2.31 -10.39
C LEU A 68 10.29 -1.71 -9.00
N ILE A 69 9.45 -2.31 -8.14
CA ILE A 69 9.23 -1.78 -6.79
C ILE A 69 10.47 -1.91 -5.89
N LYS A 70 11.40 -2.83 -6.19
CA LYS A 70 12.70 -2.89 -5.50
C LYS A 70 13.59 -1.68 -5.78
N LEU A 71 13.37 -1.01 -6.92
CA LEU A 71 14.09 0.20 -7.32
C LEU A 71 13.46 1.46 -6.70
N CYS A 72 12.31 1.33 -6.04
CA CYS A 72 11.67 2.44 -5.38
C CYS A 72 12.51 2.92 -4.19
N ASN A 73 12.96 4.17 -4.28
CA ASN A 73 13.52 4.91 -3.17
C ASN A 73 12.58 6.10 -2.88
N PRO A 74 11.88 6.11 -1.73
CA PRO A 74 10.87 7.12 -1.43
C PRO A 74 11.45 8.54 -1.26
N VAL A 75 12.77 8.66 -1.08
CA VAL A 75 13.45 9.96 -0.94
C VAL A 75 13.82 10.54 -2.32
N SER A 76 14.37 9.73 -3.22
CA SER A 76 14.87 10.22 -4.52
C SER A 76 13.90 10.01 -5.69
N HIS A 77 12.89 9.13 -5.54
CA HIS A 77 12.07 8.64 -6.65
C HIS A 77 10.58 8.67 -6.32
N ILE A 78 10.14 9.68 -5.57
CA ILE A 78 8.77 9.78 -5.04
C ILE A 78 7.69 9.64 -6.13
N GLY A 79 7.88 10.25 -7.31
CA GLY A 79 6.93 10.16 -8.42
C GLY A 79 6.79 8.74 -8.98
N PHE A 80 7.93 8.11 -9.28
CA PHE A 80 7.97 6.72 -9.77
C PHE A 80 7.40 5.72 -8.76
N CYS A 81 7.75 5.87 -7.48
CA CYS A 81 7.21 5.07 -6.39
C CYS A 81 5.68 5.20 -6.28
N LYS A 82 5.16 6.43 -6.31
CA LYS A 82 3.71 6.69 -6.27
C LYS A 82 2.98 6.06 -7.46
N ALA A 83 3.60 6.08 -8.65
CA ALA A 83 3.03 5.45 -9.84
C ALA A 83 2.95 3.92 -9.69
N LEU A 84 3.98 3.30 -9.13
CA LEU A 84 3.99 1.86 -8.83
C LEU A 84 2.99 1.48 -7.73
N ASP A 85 2.83 2.31 -6.69
CA ASP A 85 1.81 2.10 -5.66
C ASP A 85 0.40 2.14 -6.28
N LYS A 86 0.12 3.13 -7.14
CA LYS A 86 -1.16 3.20 -7.86
C LYS A 86 -1.39 1.99 -8.78
N PHE A 87 -0.34 1.55 -9.46
CA PHE A 87 -0.40 0.33 -10.29
C PHE A 87 -0.77 -0.88 -9.43
N LYS A 88 -0.11 -1.06 -8.29
CA LYS A 88 -0.40 -2.15 -7.35
C LYS A 88 -1.87 -2.15 -6.95
N ASP A 89 -2.44 -1.00 -6.57
CA ASP A 89 -3.85 -0.94 -6.19
C ASP A 89 -4.78 -1.32 -7.35
N THR A 90 -4.45 -0.87 -8.56
CA THR A 90 -5.21 -1.19 -9.78
C THR A 90 -5.17 -2.69 -10.09
N TYR A 91 -3.99 -3.30 -10.01
CA TYR A 91 -3.80 -4.73 -10.17
C TYR A 91 -4.63 -5.52 -9.15
N ASN A 92 -4.63 -5.08 -7.89
CA ASN A 92 -5.31 -5.77 -6.80
C ASN A 92 -6.82 -5.72 -6.94
N ASN A 93 -7.35 -4.56 -7.36
CA ASN A 93 -8.76 -4.42 -7.62
C ASN A 93 -9.21 -5.41 -8.71
N HIS A 94 -8.44 -5.52 -9.81
CA HIS A 94 -8.72 -6.51 -10.85
C HIS A 94 -8.70 -7.97 -10.31
N MET A 95 -7.72 -8.31 -9.47
CA MET A 95 -7.62 -9.67 -8.93
C MET A 95 -8.67 -10.01 -7.85
N ASN A 96 -9.28 -9.00 -7.21
CA ASN A 96 -10.32 -9.19 -6.19
C ASN A 96 -11.69 -9.53 -6.80
N ASP A 97 -11.94 -9.17 -8.05
CA ASP A 97 -13.21 -9.43 -8.74
C ASP A 97 -13.35 -10.91 -9.20
N GLY A 98 -12.36 -11.74 -8.86
CA GLY A 98 -12.27 -13.16 -9.15
C GLY A 98 -10.91 -13.45 -9.78
N PRO A 99 -9.97 -14.14 -9.09
CA PRO A 99 -8.66 -14.37 -9.65
C PRO A 99 -8.80 -15.35 -10.82
N GLU A 100 -8.71 -14.83 -12.03
CA GLU A 100 -8.60 -15.68 -13.22
C GLU A 100 -7.30 -16.52 -13.17
N CYS A 101 -6.29 -16.08 -12.40
CA CYS A 101 -4.95 -16.68 -12.33
C CYS A 101 -4.31 -16.54 -10.93
N PHE A 102 -3.46 -17.49 -10.52
CA PHE A 102 -2.65 -17.34 -9.31
C PHE A 102 -1.32 -16.64 -9.64
N THR A 103 -1.14 -15.40 -9.17
CA THR A 103 0.07 -14.62 -9.46
C THR A 103 0.91 -14.34 -8.20
N PRO A 104 2.24 -14.20 -8.32
CA PRO A 104 3.12 -13.82 -7.21
C PRO A 104 2.65 -12.61 -6.40
N VAL A 105 2.17 -11.55 -7.07
CA VAL A 105 1.65 -10.35 -6.41
C VAL A 105 0.36 -10.65 -5.67
N TYR A 106 -0.58 -11.39 -6.27
CA TYR A 106 -1.78 -11.86 -5.58
C TYR A 106 -1.44 -12.68 -4.33
N SER A 107 -0.53 -13.66 -4.43
CA SER A 107 -0.08 -14.46 -3.29
C SER A 107 0.56 -13.62 -2.19
N TRP A 108 1.43 -12.66 -2.55
CA TRP A 108 2.08 -11.76 -1.62
C TRP A 108 1.07 -10.85 -0.91
N LEU A 109 0.10 -10.32 -1.63
CA LEU A 109 -0.98 -9.50 -1.07
C LEU A 109 -1.92 -10.30 -0.21
N HIS A 110 -2.32 -11.49 -0.62
CA HIS A 110 -3.15 -12.36 0.20
C HIS A 110 -2.41 -12.73 1.50
N SER A 111 -1.10 -12.94 1.45
CA SER A 111 -0.27 -13.12 2.63
C SER A 111 -0.25 -11.87 3.52
N ILE A 112 -0.11 -10.66 2.95
CA ILE A 112 -0.16 -9.40 3.71
C ILE A 112 -1.55 -9.15 4.31
N LEU A 113 -2.62 -9.35 3.55
CA LEU A 113 -4.01 -9.18 3.99
C LEU A 113 -4.36 -10.19 5.09
N ARG A 114 -3.94 -11.45 4.95
CA ARG A 114 -4.09 -12.51 5.97
C ARG A 114 -3.29 -12.21 7.25
N LYS A 115 -2.09 -11.62 7.12
CA LYS A 115 -1.31 -11.14 8.27
C LYS A 115 -2.00 -9.95 8.95
N LYS A 116 -2.48 -8.96 8.19
CA LYS A 116 -3.23 -7.80 8.71
C LYS A 116 -4.53 -8.22 9.42
N SER A 117 -5.27 -9.20 8.88
CA SER A 117 -6.48 -9.71 9.52
C SER A 117 -6.16 -10.46 10.82
N LYS A 118 -5.04 -11.21 10.87
CA LYS A 118 -4.58 -11.88 12.08
C LYS A 118 -4.20 -10.88 13.18
N ILE A 119 -3.38 -9.89 12.86
CA ILE A 119 -2.99 -8.82 13.82
C ILE A 119 -4.23 -8.10 14.36
N ARG A 120 -5.19 -7.76 13.49
CA ARG A 120 -6.45 -7.12 13.92
C ARG A 120 -7.24 -8.00 14.90
N ASN A 121 -7.30 -9.30 14.67
CA ASN A 121 -7.99 -10.23 15.57
C ASN A 121 -7.24 -10.33 16.91
N ASP A 122 -5.90 -10.43 16.87
CA ASP A 122 -5.06 -10.49 18.08
C ASP A 122 -5.24 -9.23 18.94
N LEU A 123 -5.22 -8.04 18.32
CA LEU A 123 -5.48 -6.76 19.00
C LEU A 123 -6.90 -6.68 19.57
N TYR A 124 -7.90 -7.23 18.86
CA TYR A 124 -9.27 -7.25 19.33
C TYR A 124 -9.45 -8.17 20.55
N GLU A 125 -8.85 -9.35 20.53
CA GLU A 125 -8.81 -10.28 21.67
C GLU A 125 -8.10 -9.66 22.87
N GLU A 126 -6.93 -9.05 22.66
CA GLU A 126 -6.18 -8.36 23.72
C GLU A 126 -7.00 -7.22 24.35
N SER A 127 -7.68 -6.41 23.53
CA SER A 127 -8.56 -5.34 24.01
C SER A 127 -9.73 -5.88 24.86
N ARG A 128 -10.26 -7.06 24.52
CA ARG A 128 -11.36 -7.71 25.25
C ARG A 128 -10.87 -8.25 26.59
N ASN A 129 -9.68 -8.84 26.60
CA ASN A 129 -9.04 -9.36 27.82
C ASN A 129 -8.71 -8.24 28.81
N LEU A 130 -8.20 -7.10 28.32
CA LEU A 130 -7.96 -5.90 29.14
C LEU A 130 -9.25 -5.39 29.79
N LYS A 131 -10.33 -5.24 29.00
CA LYS A 131 -11.64 -4.83 29.52
C LYS A 131 -12.17 -5.78 30.60
N ASN A 132 -12.02 -7.08 30.40
CA ASN A 132 -12.44 -8.08 31.39
C ASN A 132 -11.62 -7.97 32.68
N ASN A 133 -10.31 -7.78 32.58
CA ASN A 133 -9.42 -7.63 33.74
C ASN A 133 -9.69 -6.34 34.51
N ASP A 134 -9.98 -5.22 33.83
CA ASP A 134 -10.37 -3.97 34.49
C ASP A 134 -11.70 -4.09 35.23
N ASN A 135 -12.66 -4.81 34.63
CA ASN A 135 -13.93 -5.12 35.30
C ASN A 135 -13.72 -5.99 36.55
N ILE A 136 -12.83 -6.98 36.49
CA ILE A 136 -12.45 -7.82 37.65
C ILE A 136 -11.78 -6.96 38.73
N LYS A 137 -10.82 -6.09 38.37
CA LYS A 137 -10.16 -5.18 39.34
C LYS A 137 -11.15 -4.22 40.00
N LYS A 138 -12.10 -3.67 39.23
CA LYS A 138 -13.13 -2.77 39.74
C LYS A 138 -14.10 -3.48 40.69
N ASN A 139 -14.43 -4.74 40.42
CA ASN A 139 -15.25 -5.55 41.30
C ASN A 139 -14.50 -5.92 42.60
N ASN A 140 -13.20 -6.23 42.52
CA ASN A 140 -12.38 -6.51 43.69
C ASN A 140 -12.18 -5.26 44.58
N SER A 141 -12.01 -4.08 43.97
CA SER A 141 -11.89 -2.81 44.71
C SER A 141 -13.18 -2.42 45.43
N LYS A 142 -14.36 -2.73 44.87
CA LYS A 142 -15.66 -2.50 45.53
C LYS A 142 -15.91 -3.44 46.71
N ASN A 143 -15.24 -4.59 46.74
CA ASN A 143 -15.41 -5.60 47.78
C ASN A 143 -14.37 -5.52 48.91
N SER A 144 -13.52 -4.49 48.95
CA SER A 144 -12.58 -4.27 50.05
C SER A 144 -13.21 -3.34 51.10
N PRO A 145 -13.60 -3.83 52.29
CA PRO A 145 -14.01 -2.96 53.38
C PRO A 145 -12.76 -2.25 53.89
N LEU A 146 -12.77 -0.91 53.88
CA LEU A 146 -11.72 -0.08 54.49
C LEU A 146 -11.65 -0.37 56.00
N ASN A 147 -10.79 -1.30 56.40
CA ASN A 147 -10.53 -1.62 57.79
C ASN A 147 -9.47 -0.64 58.33
N ILE A 148 -9.89 0.56 58.70
CA ILE A 148 -9.05 1.48 59.49
C ILE A 148 -9.63 1.51 60.91
N GLN A 149 -8.97 0.80 61.82
CA GLN A 149 -9.33 0.75 63.23
C GLN A 149 -8.84 2.04 63.91
N TYR A 150 -9.79 2.91 64.29
CA TYR A 150 -9.53 4.16 64.99
C TYR A 150 -9.24 3.87 66.47
N HIS A 151 -7.98 4.03 66.89
CA HIS A 151 -7.59 3.99 68.31
C HIS A 151 -7.51 5.41 68.86
N SER A 152 -8.55 5.84 69.59
CA SER A 152 -8.53 7.07 70.37
C SER A 152 -7.87 6.80 71.71
N SER A 153 -6.70 7.37 71.97
CA SER A 153 -6.12 7.42 73.32
C SER A 153 -6.62 8.66 74.04
N GLU A 154 -7.55 8.47 74.99
CA GLU A 154 -7.88 9.48 76.00
C GLU A 154 -6.71 9.61 76.97
N ASN A 155 -6.19 10.82 77.18
CA ASN A 155 -5.38 11.17 78.34
C ASN A 155 -5.88 12.52 78.85
N SER A 156 -6.40 12.51 80.08
CA SER A 156 -6.68 13.69 80.91
C SER A 156 -5.50 13.98 81.83
#